data_AF-A0A439V326-F1
#
_entry.id   AF-A0A439V326-F1
#
_cell.length_a   1.000
_cell.length_b   1.000
_cell.length_c   1.000
_cell.angle_alpha   90.00
_cell.angle_beta   90.00
_cell.angle_gamma   90.00
#
_symmetry.space_group_name_H-M   'P 1'
#
loop_
_entity.id
_entity.type
_entity.pdbx_description
1 polymer ?
#
loop_
_entity_poly.entity_id
_entity_poly.type
_entity_poly.pdbx_seq_one_letter_code
_entity_poly.pdbx_strand_id
1 'polypeptide(L)'
;MKLLLDTHLLLWAAGEPDRLPLAALAEIENPENELLFSPASLWEIEIKRGLGRDDFQADPRLLRRGLFDNGYHDLPITSEHALAIDGLPTIHKDPFDRILVAQAIVEGVTLTILSPVILLLSESSNTFGKLRESRITQLPFSTLRGSHDLASRLRPKHGFGSTAPRPALH
;
A
#
# COMPACT_ATOMS: atom_id res chain seq x y z
N MET A 1 13.24 3.01 -5.84
CA MET A 1 13.38 3.00 -4.35
C MET A 1 12.40 2.01 -3.74
N LYS A 2 12.48 1.66 -2.45
CA LYS A 2 11.48 0.78 -1.80
C LYS A 2 10.33 1.58 -1.19
N LEU A 3 9.10 1.25 -1.54
CA LEU A 3 7.89 1.96 -1.11
C LEU A 3 6.97 1.01 -0.33
N LEU A 4 6.74 1.28 0.95
CA LEU A 4 5.69 0.62 1.73
C LEU A 4 4.39 1.41 1.59
N LEU A 5 3.35 0.80 1.03
CA LEU A 5 2.06 1.47 0.83
C LEU A 5 1.13 1.28 2.04
N ASP A 6 0.39 2.34 2.38
CA ASP A 6 -0.68 2.27 3.38
C ASP A 6 -1.88 1.40 2.90
N THR A 7 -2.71 0.97 3.86
CA THR A 7 -3.88 0.11 3.61
C THR A 7 -4.90 0.71 2.63
N HIS A 8 -5.15 2.02 2.70
CA HIS A 8 -6.11 2.69 1.82
C HIS A 8 -5.58 2.82 0.39
N LEU A 9 -4.30 3.11 0.21
CA LEU A 9 -3.63 3.13 -1.09
C LEU A 9 -3.68 1.75 -1.74
N LEU A 10 -3.44 0.67 -0.98
CA LEU A 10 -3.57 -0.69 -1.49
C LEU A 10 -5.00 -1.00 -1.95
N LEU A 11 -6.01 -0.57 -1.18
CA LEU A 11 -7.42 -0.74 -1.55
C LEU A 11 -7.81 0.07 -2.80
N TRP A 12 -7.33 1.32 -2.92
CA TRP A 12 -7.60 2.15 -4.10
C TRP A 12 -6.86 1.64 -5.33
N ALA A 13 -5.59 1.29 -5.22
CA ALA A 13 -4.84 0.69 -6.33
C ALA A 13 -5.54 -0.55 -6.87
N ALA A 14 -6.07 -1.41 -5.98
CA ALA A 14 -6.75 -2.64 -6.39
C ALA A 14 -8.18 -2.44 -6.92
N GLY A 15 -8.90 -1.40 -6.50
CA GLY A 15 -10.34 -1.26 -6.75
C GLY A 15 -10.77 -0.01 -7.50
N GLU A 16 -10.22 1.13 -7.11
CA GLU A 16 -10.62 2.46 -7.55
C GLU A 16 -9.36 3.32 -7.81
N PRO A 17 -8.50 2.95 -8.78
CA PRO A 17 -7.21 3.62 -8.97
C PRO A 17 -7.35 5.09 -9.33
N ASP A 18 -8.48 5.50 -9.90
CA ASP A 18 -8.82 6.91 -10.18
C ASP A 18 -8.92 7.77 -8.90
N ARG A 19 -9.02 7.16 -7.72
CA ARG A 19 -8.99 7.84 -6.41
C ARG A 19 -7.59 8.06 -5.87
N LEU A 20 -6.57 7.42 -6.46
CA LEU A 20 -5.19 7.64 -6.05
C LEU A 20 -4.78 9.09 -6.32
N PRO A 21 -4.14 9.77 -5.36
CA PRO A 21 -3.50 11.06 -5.62
C PRO A 21 -2.49 10.90 -6.76
N LEU A 22 -2.42 11.88 -7.67
CA LEU A 22 -1.52 11.82 -8.83
C LEU A 22 -0.05 11.56 -8.45
N ALA A 23 0.42 12.12 -7.33
CA ALA A 23 1.76 11.88 -6.81
C ALA A 23 1.96 10.41 -6.40
N ALA A 24 0.99 9.80 -5.72
CA ALA A 24 1.06 8.39 -5.33
C ALA A 24 0.99 7.47 -6.56
N LEU A 25 0.12 7.80 -7.52
CA LEU A 25 0.03 7.05 -8.77
C LEU A 25 1.36 7.06 -9.54
N ALA A 26 2.01 8.23 -9.64
CA ALA A 26 3.31 8.35 -10.31
C ALA A 26 4.40 7.49 -9.66
N GLU A 27 4.44 7.43 -8.32
CA GLU A 27 5.39 6.58 -7.60
C GLU A 27 5.09 5.09 -7.74
N ILE A 28 3.80 4.72 -7.79
CA ILE A 28 3.35 3.33 -8.00
C ILE A 28 3.64 2.85 -9.42
N GLU A 29 3.42 3.70 -10.42
CA GLU A 29 3.65 3.35 -11.83
C GLU A 29 5.13 3.42 -12.25
N ASN A 30 6.00 3.95 -11.39
CA ASN A 30 7.43 4.04 -11.66
C ASN A 30 8.09 2.64 -11.56
N PRO A 31 8.61 2.06 -12.66
CA PRO A 31 9.20 0.72 -12.64
C PRO A 31 10.51 0.62 -11.83
N GLU A 32 11.15 1.76 -11.52
CA GLU A 32 12.34 1.80 -10.67
C GLU A 32 12.01 1.68 -9.17
N ASN A 33 10.72 1.63 -8.83
CA ASN A 33 10.24 1.48 -7.46
C ASN A 33 9.87 0.02 -7.16
N GLU A 34 10.37 -0.49 -6.05
CA GLU A 34 9.96 -1.75 -5.48
C GLU A 34 8.78 -1.48 -4.54
N LEU A 35 7.62 -2.02 -4.88
CA LEU A 35 6.39 -1.81 -4.14
C LEU A 35 6.23 -2.89 -3.06
N LEU A 36 6.05 -2.45 -1.82
CA LEU A 36 5.92 -3.28 -0.64
C LEU A 36 4.54 -3.11 -0.02
N PHE A 37 4.00 -4.20 0.53
CA PHE A 37 2.82 -4.16 1.39
C PHE A 37 3.09 -4.90 2.70
N SER A 38 2.43 -4.48 3.78
CA SER A 38 2.55 -5.12 5.08
C SER A 38 1.40 -6.11 5.33
N PRO A 39 1.68 -7.26 5.98
CA PRO A 39 0.64 -8.10 6.58
C PRO A 39 -0.29 -7.34 7.54
N ALA A 40 0.17 -6.23 8.15
CA ALA A 40 -0.66 -5.39 9.02
C ALA A 40 -1.86 -4.81 8.28
N SER A 41 -1.69 -4.42 7.01
CA SER A 41 -2.78 -3.89 6.19
C SER A 41 -3.82 -4.96 5.90
N LEU A 42 -3.40 -6.21 5.64
CA LEU A 42 -4.32 -7.34 5.47
C LEU A 42 -5.04 -7.66 6.78
N TRP A 43 -4.34 -7.60 7.91
CA TRP A 43 -4.91 -7.78 9.23
C TRP A 43 -5.96 -6.70 9.56
N GLU A 44 -5.69 -5.43 9.26
CA GLU A 44 -6.63 -4.33 9.41
C GLU A 44 -7.91 -4.57 8.58
N ILE A 45 -7.75 -5.02 7.33
CA ILE A 45 -8.87 -5.35 6.43
C ILE A 45 -9.70 -6.51 6.98
N GLU A 46 -9.06 -7.58 7.49
CA GLU A 46 -9.78 -8.71 8.11
C GLU A 46 -10.59 -8.26 9.33
N ILE A 47 -10.03 -7.41 10.20
CA ILE A 47 -10.78 -6.86 11.34
C ILE A 47 -11.97 -6.03 10.85
N LYS A 48 -11.74 -5.10 9.91
CA LYS A 48 -12.79 -4.23 9.37
C LYS A 48 -13.92 -5.02 8.71
N ARG A 49 -13.60 -6.09 7.99
CA ARG A 49 -14.56 -7.04 7.41
C ARG A 49 -15.35 -7.77 8.50
N GLY A 50 -14.67 -8.22 9.57
CA GLY A 50 -15.31 -8.90 10.71
C GLY A 50 -16.30 -8.02 11.48
N LEU A 51 -16.15 -6.70 11.42
CA LEU A 51 -17.11 -5.74 12.00
C LEU A 51 -18.43 -5.66 11.21
N GLY A 52 -18.56 -6.38 10.09
CA GLY A 52 -19.84 -6.63 9.42
C GLY A 52 -20.50 -5.39 8.84
N ARG A 53 -19.73 -4.36 8.47
CA ARG A 53 -20.30 -3.17 7.85
C ARG A 53 -20.63 -3.45 6.39
N ASP A 54 -21.87 -3.19 5.99
CA ASP A 54 -22.35 -3.43 4.62
C ASP A 54 -21.55 -2.65 3.56
N ASP A 55 -20.95 -1.53 3.97
CA ASP A 55 -20.14 -0.63 3.13
C ASP A 55 -18.71 -1.16 2.86
N PHE A 56 -18.24 -2.21 3.55
CA PHE A 56 -16.88 -2.73 3.40
C PHE A 56 -16.84 -4.18 2.90
N GLN A 57 -16.56 -4.36 1.60
CA GLN A 57 -16.60 -5.66 0.91
C GLN A 57 -15.23 -6.12 0.37
N ALA A 58 -14.13 -5.61 0.92
CA ALA A 58 -12.79 -6.02 0.47
C ALA A 58 -12.46 -7.44 0.94
N ASP A 59 -12.08 -8.32 0.00
CA ASP A 59 -11.52 -9.64 0.33
C ASP A 59 -9.99 -9.54 0.41
N PRO A 60 -9.39 -9.64 1.62
CA PRO A 60 -7.94 -9.52 1.80
C PRO A 60 -7.15 -10.66 1.13
N ARG A 61 -7.76 -11.83 0.89
CA ARG A 61 -7.10 -12.92 0.16
C ARG A 61 -7.00 -12.60 -1.33
N LEU A 62 -8.08 -12.07 -1.90
CA LEU A 62 -8.10 -11.61 -3.29
C LEU A 62 -7.16 -10.42 -3.49
N LEU A 63 -7.17 -9.47 -2.54
CA LEU A 63 -6.25 -8.34 -2.55
C LEU A 63 -4.79 -8.82 -2.53
N ARG A 64 -4.41 -9.68 -1.57
CA ARG A 64 -3.05 -10.21 -1.47
C ARG A 64 -2.59 -10.88 -2.76
N ARG A 65 -3.45 -11.71 -3.37
CA ARG A 65 -3.15 -12.34 -4.66
C ARG A 65 -2.94 -11.29 -5.75
N GLY A 66 -3.84 -10.31 -5.86
CA GLY A 66 -3.73 -9.22 -6.82
C GLY A 66 -2.45 -8.40 -6.64
N LEU A 67 -2.01 -8.15 -5.41
CA LEU A 67 -0.76 -7.46 -5.14
C LEU A 67 0.44 -8.23 -5.71
N PHE A 68 0.55 -9.54 -5.45
CA PHE A 68 1.61 -10.36 -6.04
C PHE A 68 1.56 -10.42 -7.56
N ASP A 69 0.37 -10.59 -8.13
CA ASP A 69 0.17 -10.65 -9.58
C ASP A 69 0.61 -9.35 -10.27
N ASN A 70 0.73 -8.25 -9.52
CA ASN A 70 1.14 -6.93 -10.01
C ASN A 70 2.51 -6.47 -9.47
N GLY A 71 3.34 -7.41 -9.02
CA GLY A 71 4.74 -7.14 -8.70
C GLY A 71 4.98 -6.50 -7.33
N TYR A 72 3.99 -6.48 -6.44
CA TYR A 72 4.19 -6.06 -5.07
C TYR A 72 4.81 -7.20 -4.25
N HIS A 73 5.65 -6.83 -3.28
CA HIS A 73 6.31 -7.76 -2.38
C HIS A 73 5.79 -7.62 -0.95
N ASP A 74 5.65 -8.76 -0.28
CA ASP A 74 5.24 -8.86 1.12
C ASP A 74 6.43 -8.43 2.00
N LEU A 75 6.22 -7.45 2.90
CA LEU A 75 7.20 -7.04 3.90
C LEU A 75 6.83 -7.66 5.26
N PRO A 76 7.49 -8.76 5.69
CA PRO A 76 7.12 -9.47 6.90
C PRO A 76 7.20 -8.59 8.14
N ILE A 77 6.29 -8.83 9.10
CA ILE A 77 6.37 -8.22 10.43
C ILE A 77 7.25 -9.09 11.31
N THR A 78 8.30 -8.52 11.89
CA THR A 78 9.26 -9.18 12.78
C THR A 78 9.11 -8.65 14.21
N SER A 79 9.75 -9.30 15.18
CA SER A 79 9.81 -8.79 16.55
C SER A 79 10.54 -7.44 16.65
N GLU A 80 11.49 -7.17 15.75
CA GLU A 80 12.19 -5.88 15.69
C GLU A 80 11.22 -4.73 15.35
N HIS A 81 10.32 -4.96 14.39
CA HIS A 81 9.25 -4.03 14.06
C HIS A 81 8.34 -3.75 15.27
N ALA A 82 8.00 -4.79 16.04
CA ALA A 82 7.17 -4.64 17.23
C ALA A 82 7.87 -3.84 18.35
N LEU A 83 9.16 -4.08 18.58
CA LEU A 83 9.95 -3.36 19.59
C LEU A 83 10.18 -1.89 19.21
N ALA A 84 10.36 -1.59 17.92
CA ALA A 84 10.56 -0.22 17.43
C ALA A 84 9.36 0.71 17.69
N ILE A 85 8.17 0.16 17.98
CA ILE A 85 6.98 0.95 18.34
C ILE A 85 7.20 1.80 19.60
N ASP A 86 8.02 1.35 20.55
CA ASP A 86 8.33 2.09 21.79
C ASP A 86 9.01 3.44 21.51
N GLY A 87 9.82 3.50 20.44
CA GLY A 87 10.50 4.73 20.02
C GLY A 87 9.61 5.72 19.26
N LEU A 88 8.38 5.35 18.91
CA LEU A 88 7.49 6.20 18.13
C LEU A 88 6.73 7.20 19.03
N PRO A 89 6.64 8.48 18.63
CA PRO A 89 5.80 9.45 19.32
C PRO A 89 4.36 8.95 19.51
N THR A 90 3.72 9.35 20.61
CA THR A 90 2.34 8.94 20.95
C THR A 90 1.25 9.62 20.10
N ILE A 91 1.61 10.08 18.90
CA ILE A 91 0.77 10.86 18.01
C ILE A 91 -0.21 9.96 17.25
N HIS A 92 0.23 8.77 16.82
CA HIS A 92 -0.65 7.78 16.21
C HIS A 92 -1.22 6.86 17.28
N LYS A 93 -2.55 6.84 17.37
CA LYS A 93 -3.31 5.95 18.26
C LYS A 93 -3.63 4.60 17.60
N ASP A 94 -3.61 4.53 16.28
CA ASP A 94 -3.92 3.30 15.56
C ASP A 94 -2.71 2.34 15.59
N PRO A 95 -2.84 1.12 16.14
CA PRO A 95 -1.76 0.14 16.15
C PRO A 95 -1.28 -0.25 14.73
N PHE A 96 -2.14 -0.20 13.72
CA PHE A 96 -1.79 -0.51 12.33
C PHE A 96 -0.88 0.57 11.72
N ASP A 97 -1.22 1.84 11.92
CA ASP A 97 -0.37 2.94 11.50
C ASP A 97 1.00 2.87 12.20
N ARG A 98 1.02 2.57 13.51
CA ARG A 98 2.26 2.48 14.28
C ARG A 98 3.18 1.37 13.77
N ILE A 99 2.65 0.19 13.47
CA ILE A 99 3.49 -0.90 12.96
C ILE A 99 3.98 -0.61 11.53
N LEU A 100 3.19 0.05 10.67
CA LEU A 100 3.64 0.48 9.34
C LEU A 100 4.81 1.48 9.42
N VAL A 101 4.71 2.46 10.32
CA VAL A 101 5.80 3.41 10.58
C VAL A 101 7.03 2.70 11.14
N ALA A 102 6.86 1.76 12.07
CA ALA A 102 7.95 0.99 12.62
C ALA A 102 8.68 0.15 11.55
N GLN A 103 7.93 -0.52 10.67
CA GLN A 103 8.50 -1.25 9.53
C GLN A 103 9.28 -0.32 8.60
N ALA A 104 8.71 0.85 8.27
CA ALA A 104 9.37 1.82 7.42
C ALA A 104 10.72 2.30 7.99
N ILE A 105 10.76 2.55 9.31
CA ILE A 105 11.98 2.98 10.01
C ILE A 105 13.02 1.86 10.05
N VAL A 106 12.64 0.66 10.48
CA VAL A 106 13.58 -0.46 10.65
C VAL A 106 14.17 -0.90 9.31
N GLU A 107 13.34 -0.97 8.28
CA GLU A 107 13.74 -1.48 6.95
C GLU A 107 14.33 -0.37 6.06
N GLY A 108 14.32 0.89 6.52
CA GLY A 108 14.79 2.04 5.75
C GLY A 108 14.03 2.26 4.45
N VAL A 109 12.70 2.01 4.46
CA VAL A 109 11.83 2.14 3.28
C VAL A 109 10.90 3.34 3.40
N THR A 110 10.50 3.91 2.27
CA THR A 110 9.59 5.07 2.28
C THR A 110 8.17 4.60 2.53
N LEU A 111 7.50 5.15 3.55
CA LEU A 111 6.08 4.91 3.80
C LEU A 111 5.25 5.92 3.00
N THR A 112 4.43 5.42 2.07
CA THR A 112 3.50 6.22 1.28
C THR A 112 2.13 6.22 1.96
N ILE A 113 1.61 7.41 2.29
CA ILE A 113 0.30 7.61 2.92
C ILE A 113 -0.59 8.56 2.13
N LEU A 114 -1.91 8.52 2.37
CA LEU A 114 -2.88 9.52 1.90
C LEU A 114 -2.73 10.89 2.58
N SER A 115 -1.65 11.59 2.25
CA SER A 115 -1.40 12.97 2.63
C SER A 115 -0.58 13.64 1.52
N PRO A 116 -0.69 14.96 1.29
CA PRO A 116 0.29 15.68 0.44
C PRO A 116 1.72 15.58 0.99
N VAL A 117 1.91 15.06 2.21
CA VAL A 117 3.21 14.75 2.80
C VAL A 117 3.54 13.30 2.53
N ILE A 118 4.42 13.07 1.55
CA ILE A 118 5.24 11.86 1.50
C ILE A 118 6.13 11.92 2.74
N LEU A 119 6.01 10.95 3.64
CA LEU A 119 6.94 10.82 4.75
C LEU A 119 8.24 10.21 4.20
N LEU A 120 9.12 11.09 3.72
CA LEU A 120 10.52 10.76 3.49
C LEU A 120 11.15 10.48 4.86
N LEU A 121 11.13 9.22 5.27
CA LEU A 121 11.97 8.73 6.36
C LEU A 121 13.33 8.34 5.77
N SER A 122 14.04 9.34 5.26
CA SER A 122 15.49 9.24 5.07
C SER A 122 16.15 10.26 6.00
N GLU A 123 17.12 9.76 6.76
CA GLU A 123 17.92 10.40 7.81
C GLU A 123 17.57 11.85 8.17
N SER A 124 16.71 12.03 9.19
CA SER A 124 16.81 13.09 10.21
C SER A 124 15.57 13.09 11.12
N SER A 125 15.78 12.67 12.37
CA SER A 125 14.79 12.71 13.45
C SER A 125 14.35 14.15 13.77
N ASN A 126 13.15 14.60 13.34
CA ASN A 126 12.31 15.52 14.14
C ASN A 126 10.91 15.90 13.59
N THR A 127 10.52 15.53 12.37
CA THR A 127 9.36 16.20 11.71
C THR A 127 8.00 15.54 11.93
N PHE A 128 7.88 14.61 12.88
CA PHE A 128 6.66 13.82 13.08
C PHE A 128 5.56 14.58 13.87
N GLY A 129 5.93 15.64 14.58
CA GLY A 129 5.14 16.26 15.66
C GLY A 129 3.87 17.03 15.33
N LYS A 130 3.49 17.25 14.06
CA LYS A 130 2.55 18.34 13.72
C LYS A 130 1.35 18.03 12.83
N LEU A 131 1.12 16.80 12.36
CA LEU A 131 0.09 16.57 11.35
C LEU A 131 -0.79 15.34 11.62
N ARG A 132 -1.87 15.56 12.38
CA ARG A 132 -3.27 15.19 12.07
C ARG A 132 -4.08 14.93 13.35
N GLU A 133 -4.87 15.92 13.75
CA GLU A 133 -5.99 15.74 14.69
C GLU A 133 -7.37 15.85 14.00
N SER A 134 -7.42 16.03 12.68
CA SER A 134 -8.69 16.27 11.98
C SER A 134 -8.89 15.33 10.80
N ARG A 135 -9.88 14.43 10.94
CA ARG A 135 -10.52 13.56 9.93
C ARG A 135 -9.92 12.17 9.70
N ILE A 136 -10.17 11.26 10.65
CA ILE A 136 -10.35 9.81 10.39
C ILE A 136 -11.66 9.35 11.05
N THR A 137 -12.73 10.07 10.77
CA THR A 137 -14.10 9.60 10.96
C THR A 137 -14.89 10.16 9.81
N GLN A 138 -15.63 9.30 9.10
CA GLN A 138 -16.52 9.62 7.98
C GLN A 138 -15.84 9.72 6.59
N LEU A 139 -15.44 8.59 6.00
CA LEU A 139 -15.46 8.44 4.55
C LEU A 139 -16.26 7.18 4.21
N PRO A 140 -17.29 7.26 3.35
CA PRO A 140 -18.04 6.08 2.92
C PRO A 140 -17.11 5.21 2.06
N PHE A 141 -16.91 3.97 2.47
CA PHE A 141 -16.30 2.95 1.62
C PHE A 141 -17.41 2.48 0.69
N SER A 142 -17.32 2.80 -0.60
CA SER A 142 -18.30 2.34 -1.57
C SER A 142 -17.58 1.58 -2.68
N THR A 143 -17.69 0.26 -2.58
CA THR A 143 -17.88 -0.66 -3.73
C THR A 143 -16.64 -1.16 -4.48
N LEU A 144 -16.03 -2.23 -3.96
CA LEU A 144 -15.48 -3.29 -4.81
C LEU A 144 -16.64 -4.20 -5.24
N ARG A 145 -17.19 -3.97 -6.44
CA ARG A 145 -18.18 -4.87 -7.06
C ARG A 145 -17.66 -5.25 -8.45
N GLY A 146 -17.46 -6.54 -8.67
CA GLY A 146 -17.12 -7.08 -9.99
C GLY A 146 -15.79 -7.82 -10.03
N SER A 147 -15.79 -9.04 -9.51
CA SER A 147 -14.75 -10.03 -9.71
C SER A 147 -14.75 -10.45 -11.18
N HIS A 148 -13.81 -9.94 -11.98
CA HIS A 148 -13.25 -10.66 -13.13
C HIS A 148 -12.00 -10.02 -13.74
N ASP A 149 -11.63 -8.80 -13.32
CA ASP A 149 -10.59 -8.05 -14.04
C ASP A 149 -9.68 -7.21 -13.13
N LEU A 150 -9.33 -7.75 -11.95
CA LEU A 150 -8.36 -7.12 -11.04
C LEU A 150 -6.94 -7.12 -11.65
N ALA A 151 -6.63 -8.12 -12.50
CA ALA A 151 -5.32 -8.32 -13.10
C ALA A 151 -5.05 -7.46 -14.36
N SER A 152 -6.08 -6.86 -14.97
CA SER A 152 -5.89 -5.97 -16.14
C SER A 152 -5.65 -4.51 -15.74
N ARG A 153 -6.21 -4.09 -14.60
CA ARG A 153 -6.25 -2.70 -14.13
C ARG A 153 -4.96 -2.22 -13.46
N LEU A 154 -4.13 -3.16 -13.04
CA LEU A 154 -2.86 -2.92 -12.35
C LEU A 154 -1.64 -3.12 -13.27
N ARG A 155 -1.84 -3.29 -14.60
CA ARG A 155 -0.71 -3.44 -15.52
C ARG A 155 0.09 -2.13 -15.63
N PRO A 156 1.42 -2.17 -15.46
CA PRO A 156 2.27 -1.07 -15.93
C PRO A 156 2.13 -0.96 -17.45
N LYS A 157 1.86 0.26 -17.93
CA LYS A 157 1.78 0.57 -19.38
C LYS A 157 3.16 0.53 -20.01
N HIS A 158 3.71 -0.67 -20.23
CA HIS A 158 4.82 -0.86 -21.16
C HIS A 158 4.41 -1.80 -22.29
N GLY A 159 3.92 -1.20 -23.37
CA GLY A 159 3.97 -1.80 -24.68
C GLY A 159 5.40 -1.80 -25.18
N PHE A 160 6.08 -2.96 -25.09
CA PHE A 160 7.24 -3.21 -25.92
C PHE A 160 6.75 -3.57 -27.33
N GLY A 161 6.81 -2.58 -28.22
CA GLY A 161 6.95 -2.85 -29.64
C GLY A 161 8.36 -3.40 -29.90
N SER A 162 8.46 -4.67 -30.26
CA SER A 162 9.49 -5.17 -31.19
C SER A 162 9.14 -6.59 -31.60
N THR A 163 8.54 -6.72 -32.77
CA THR A 163 8.46 -7.98 -33.51
C THR A 163 9.86 -8.35 -33.99
N ALA A 164 10.51 -9.31 -33.33
CA ALA A 164 11.65 -10.02 -33.89
C ALA A 164 11.19 -11.39 -34.40
N PRO A 165 11.67 -11.85 -35.57
CA PRO A 165 11.10 -12.99 -36.28
C PRO A 165 11.55 -14.33 -35.70
N ARG A 166 10.64 -15.32 -35.76
CA ARG A 166 10.92 -16.73 -35.46
C ARG A 166 12.01 -17.28 -36.39
N PRO A 167 12.97 -18.08 -35.90
CA PRO A 167 13.80 -18.88 -36.78
C PRO A 167 12.99 -20.04 -37.35
N ALA A 168 13.12 -20.24 -38.67
CA ALA A 168 12.59 -21.40 -39.37
C ALA A 168 13.32 -22.66 -38.90
N LEU A 169 12.54 -23.70 -38.55
CA LEU A 169 13.05 -25.05 -38.35
C LEU A 169 13.44 -25.64 -39.70
N HIS A 170 14.67 -26.12 -39.81
CA HIS A 170 15.10 -27.13 -40.78
C HIS A 170 15.29 -28.45 -40.04
#